data_AF-A0A833E9X8-F1
#
_entry.id   AF-A0A833E9X8-F1
#
_cell.length_a   1.000
_cell.length_b   1.000
_cell.length_c   1.000
_cell.angle_alpha   90.00
_cell.angle_beta   90.00
_cell.angle_gamma   90.00
#
_symmetry.space_group_name_H-M   'P 1'
#
loop_
_entity.id
_entity.type
_entity.pdbx_description
1 polymer ?
#
loop_
_entity_poly.entity_id
_entity_poly.type
_entity_poly.pdbx_seq_one_letter_code
_entity_poly.pdbx_strand_id
1 'polypeptide(L)'
;YAALQNLSEGITFIAERCVEAGRDSSVTWVGSLIGGKVSKVRVDSRMEGDGSSVNDLEIIFGGGEQRFDLNANLIHRGTGTQGRVLAKGVVKDRARSIFKGIIGIEQQAKNTNAYLAEHAMILSPEARAYAIPGLEILSNDVKATHSASVAQIDNEQLYYLTTRGISEQEARKMITMGFFEPVVSEIDAPEVRWGVRYLLEKKWLPKQEAEKLKPEDIVDLYVEPEEAGKPIEDIFGRHYKYR
;
A
#
# COMPACT_ATOMS: atom_id res chain seq x y z
N TYR A 1 13.79 1.30 -4.26
CA TYR A 1 13.35 0.74 -5.55
C TYR A 1 11.88 1.07 -5.74
N ALA A 2 11.46 1.48 -6.95
CA ALA A 2 10.07 1.76 -7.26
C ALA A 2 9.61 1.03 -8.52
N ALA A 3 8.39 0.50 -8.51
CA ALA A 3 7.77 -0.13 -9.67
C ALA A 3 6.30 0.30 -9.79
N LEU A 4 6.03 1.14 -10.79
CA LEU A 4 4.71 1.71 -11.08
C LEU A 4 4.10 0.96 -12.27
N GLN A 5 3.23 -0.01 -12.00
CA GLN A 5 2.66 -0.89 -13.01
C GLN A 5 1.30 -0.38 -13.49
N ASN A 6 1.20 -0.15 -14.81
CA ASN A 6 -0.06 0.20 -15.48
C ASN A 6 -0.15 -0.47 -16.85
N LEU A 7 -0.23 -1.81 -16.86
CA LEU A 7 -0.32 -2.60 -18.10
C LEU A 7 -1.76 -2.63 -18.64
N SER A 8 -1.92 -2.99 -19.91
CA SER A 8 -3.23 -3.10 -20.55
C SER A 8 -4.08 -4.25 -20.00
N GLU A 9 -5.40 -4.16 -20.16
CA GLU A 9 -6.42 -5.06 -19.57
C GLU A 9 -6.31 -6.55 -19.98
N GLY A 10 -5.51 -6.88 -21.01
CA GLY A 10 -5.30 -8.25 -21.46
C GLY A 10 -4.08 -8.94 -20.83
N ILE A 11 -3.25 -8.20 -20.09
CA ILE A 11 -1.95 -8.69 -19.64
C ILE A 11 -2.05 -9.42 -18.30
N THR A 12 -1.39 -10.57 -18.22
CA THR A 12 -1.05 -11.22 -16.94
C THR A 12 0.36 -10.79 -16.55
N PHE A 13 0.49 -10.20 -15.38
CA PHE A 13 1.75 -9.77 -14.81
C PHE A 13 2.12 -10.64 -13.62
N ILE A 14 3.34 -11.19 -13.64
CA ILE A 14 3.89 -11.96 -12.53
C ILE A 14 5.27 -11.41 -12.23
N ALA A 15 5.52 -11.05 -10.97
CA ALA A 15 6.82 -10.56 -10.55
C ALA A 15 7.19 -11.06 -9.16
N GLU A 16 8.47 -11.31 -8.97
CA GLU A 16 9.08 -11.55 -7.67
C GLU A 16 10.20 -10.52 -7.48
N ARG A 17 10.21 -9.89 -6.31
CA ARG A 17 11.23 -8.94 -5.88
C ARG A 17 11.78 -9.47 -4.57
N CYS A 18 13.10 -9.56 -4.49
CA CYS A 18 13.78 -10.03 -3.30
C CYS A 18 14.91 -9.07 -2.95
N VAL A 19 15.10 -8.80 -1.66
CA VAL A 19 16.29 -8.14 -1.13
C VAL A 19 16.83 -8.91 0.06
N GLU A 20 18.15 -9.02 0.12
CA GLU A 20 18.90 -9.45 1.30
C GLU A 20 19.64 -8.23 1.86
N ALA A 21 19.09 -7.66 2.92
CA ALA A 21 19.57 -6.46 3.57
C ALA A 21 20.71 -6.81 4.54
N GLY A 22 21.91 -6.32 4.24
CA GLY A 22 23.11 -6.47 5.06
C GLY A 22 23.13 -5.55 6.28
N ARG A 23 24.20 -5.64 7.08
CA ARG A 23 24.34 -4.87 8.33
C ARG A 23 24.17 -3.36 8.08
N ASP A 24 23.38 -2.72 8.94
CA ASP A 24 23.09 -1.28 8.94
C ASP A 24 22.56 -0.73 7.58
N SER A 25 22.04 -1.62 6.72
CA SER A 25 21.45 -1.21 5.43
C SER A 25 20.01 -0.73 5.59
N SER A 26 19.56 0.11 4.65
CA SER A 26 18.18 0.57 4.59
C SER A 26 17.64 0.40 3.18
N VAL A 27 16.45 -0.19 3.06
CA VAL A 27 15.81 -0.47 1.77
C VAL A 27 14.37 0.03 1.80
N THR A 28 14.00 0.80 0.77
CA THR A 28 12.60 1.19 0.54
C THR A 28 12.07 0.56 -0.75
N TRP A 29 10.94 -0.13 -0.65
CA TRP A 29 10.13 -0.60 -1.75
C TRP A 29 8.94 0.35 -1.96
N VAL A 30 8.66 0.65 -3.22
CA VAL A 30 7.43 1.34 -3.63
C VAL A 30 6.81 0.54 -4.77
N GLY A 31 5.65 -0.05 -4.54
CA GLY A 31 4.89 -0.79 -5.53
C GLY A 31 3.53 -0.15 -5.80
N SER A 32 3.16 -0.08 -7.07
CA SER A 32 1.82 0.33 -7.48
C SER A 32 1.30 -0.63 -8.55
N LEU A 33 0.14 -1.24 -8.29
CA LEU A 33 -0.55 -2.17 -9.17
C LEU A 33 -1.90 -1.59 -9.59
N ILE A 34 -1.98 -1.10 -10.82
CA ILE A 34 -3.14 -0.35 -11.33
C ILE A 34 -3.73 -1.00 -12.59
N GLY A 35 -2.88 -1.64 -13.39
CA GLY A 35 -3.24 -2.22 -14.69
C GLY A 35 -3.20 -3.75 -14.72
N GLY A 36 -3.37 -4.31 -15.92
CA GLY A 36 -3.36 -5.76 -16.16
C GLY A 36 -4.70 -6.42 -15.88
N LYS A 37 -4.93 -7.61 -16.47
CA LYS A 37 -6.07 -8.48 -16.14
C LYS A 37 -5.87 -9.16 -14.79
N VAL A 38 -4.67 -9.68 -14.61
CA VAL A 38 -4.23 -10.43 -13.44
C VAL A 38 -2.82 -9.98 -13.12
N SER A 39 -2.59 -9.56 -11.88
CA SER A 39 -1.27 -9.17 -11.38
C SER A 39 -0.97 -9.97 -10.13
N LYS A 40 0.11 -10.76 -10.17
CA LYS A 40 0.63 -11.50 -9.02
C LYS A 40 2.04 -11.02 -8.70
N VAL A 41 2.22 -10.44 -7.52
CA VAL A 41 3.50 -9.89 -7.10
C VAL A 41 3.88 -10.47 -5.75
N ARG A 42 5.14 -10.89 -5.64
CA ARG A 42 5.77 -11.28 -4.38
C ARG A 42 6.93 -10.35 -4.08
N VAL A 43 6.96 -9.81 -2.88
CA VAL A 43 8.05 -8.98 -2.34
C VAL A 43 8.59 -9.70 -1.10
N ASP A 44 9.82 -10.15 -1.18
CA ASP A 44 10.53 -10.83 -0.09
C ASP A 44 11.66 -9.94 0.41
N SER A 45 11.55 -9.51 1.66
CA SER A 45 12.53 -8.65 2.30
C SER A 45 13.20 -9.39 3.45
N ARG A 46 14.46 -9.76 3.25
CA ARG A 46 15.25 -10.53 4.22
C ARG A 46 16.27 -9.63 4.90
N MET A 47 16.05 -9.34 6.16
CA MET A 47 16.95 -8.56 7.01
C MET A 47 17.99 -9.49 7.64
N GLU A 48 19.01 -9.83 6.85
CA GLU A 48 20.08 -10.77 7.23
C GLU A 48 21.08 -10.13 8.23
N GLY A 49 21.40 -8.86 8.04
CA GLY A 49 22.37 -8.15 8.87
C GLY A 49 21.75 -7.43 10.06
N ASP A 50 22.52 -7.33 11.15
CA ASP A 50 22.15 -6.53 12.32
C ASP A 50 21.87 -5.07 11.94
N GLY A 51 20.90 -4.45 12.60
CA GLY A 51 20.54 -3.04 12.38
C GLY A 51 19.91 -2.75 11.00
N SER A 52 19.68 -3.76 10.16
CA SER A 52 19.08 -3.54 8.85
C SER A 52 17.62 -3.12 8.93
N SER A 53 17.19 -2.30 7.97
CA SER A 53 15.85 -1.75 7.91
C SER A 53 15.21 -1.89 6.54
N VAL A 54 13.92 -2.18 6.52
CA VAL A 54 13.10 -2.26 5.29
C VAL A 54 11.80 -1.51 5.50
N ASN A 55 11.45 -0.69 4.51
CA ASN A 55 10.16 -0.02 4.41
C ASN A 55 9.49 -0.40 3.07
N ASP A 56 8.29 -0.96 3.12
CA ASP A 56 7.58 -1.47 1.94
C ASP A 56 6.22 -0.78 1.79
N LEU A 57 6.08 0.02 0.74
CA LEU A 57 4.89 0.83 0.46
C LEU A 57 4.18 0.28 -0.78
N GLU A 58 2.98 -0.26 -0.59
CA GLU A 58 2.27 -0.98 -1.65
C GLU A 58 0.87 -0.41 -1.91
N ILE A 59 0.55 -0.19 -3.18
CA ILE A 59 -0.70 0.44 -3.62
C ILE A 59 -1.37 -0.44 -4.66
N ILE A 60 -2.66 -0.73 -4.46
CA ILE A 60 -3.51 -1.40 -5.44
C ILE A 60 -4.69 -0.49 -5.77
N PHE A 61 -4.93 -0.23 -7.06
CA PHE A 61 -6.18 0.38 -7.50
C PHE A 61 -6.79 -0.40 -8.67
N GLY A 62 -7.80 -1.22 -8.38
CA GLY A 62 -8.47 -2.10 -9.33
C GLY A 62 -9.86 -1.62 -9.76
N GLY A 63 -10.19 -1.85 -11.03
CA GLY A 63 -11.54 -1.70 -11.58
C GLY A 63 -11.87 -2.80 -12.59
N GLY A 64 -13.06 -2.76 -13.20
CA GLY A 64 -13.52 -3.79 -14.15
C GLY A 64 -13.52 -5.18 -13.53
N GLU A 65 -12.86 -6.14 -14.18
CA GLU A 65 -12.72 -7.53 -13.70
C GLU A 65 -11.28 -7.88 -13.27
N GLN A 66 -10.46 -6.86 -12.99
CA GLN A 66 -9.05 -7.05 -12.63
C GLN A 66 -8.87 -7.86 -11.35
N ARG A 67 -7.77 -8.61 -11.28
CA ARG A 67 -7.40 -9.42 -10.11
C ARG A 67 -5.98 -9.12 -9.68
N PHE A 68 -5.79 -8.82 -8.41
CA PHE A 68 -4.50 -8.53 -7.80
C PHE A 68 -4.23 -9.53 -6.68
N ASP A 69 -3.03 -10.10 -6.67
CA ASP A 69 -2.50 -11.01 -5.65
C ASP A 69 -1.13 -10.47 -5.24
N LEU A 70 -1.04 -9.86 -4.06
CA LEU A 70 0.18 -9.25 -3.55
C LEU A 70 0.61 -9.95 -2.26
N ASN A 71 1.82 -10.48 -2.29
CA ASN A 71 2.49 -11.06 -1.14
C ASN A 71 3.64 -10.15 -0.72
N ALA A 72 3.66 -9.72 0.55
CA ALA A 72 4.74 -8.91 1.11
C ALA A 72 5.29 -9.56 2.39
N ASN A 73 6.52 -10.07 2.33
CA ASN A 73 7.12 -10.83 3.44
C ASN A 73 8.31 -10.05 4.03
N LEU A 74 8.26 -9.82 5.34
CA LEU A 74 9.35 -9.30 6.15
C LEU A 74 9.97 -10.45 6.94
N ILE A 75 11.20 -10.83 6.62
CA ILE A 75 11.93 -11.91 7.28
C ILE A 75 13.10 -11.31 8.06
N HIS A 76 13.05 -11.41 9.38
CA HIS A 76 14.02 -10.85 10.30
C HIS A 76 14.97 -11.96 10.79
N ARG A 77 16.26 -11.80 10.48
CA ARG A 77 17.34 -12.71 10.90
C ARG A 77 18.41 -12.01 11.73
N GLY A 78 18.75 -10.76 11.41
CA GLY A 78 19.66 -9.93 12.19
C GLY A 78 19.03 -9.42 13.50
N THR A 79 19.88 -9.02 14.43
CA THR A 79 19.46 -8.33 15.67
C THR A 79 19.18 -6.84 15.42
N GLY A 80 18.23 -6.26 16.15
CA GLY A 80 17.92 -4.83 16.05
C GLY A 80 17.34 -4.40 14.70
N THR A 81 16.72 -5.32 13.97
CA THR A 81 16.17 -5.06 12.63
C THR A 81 14.84 -4.32 12.69
N GLN A 82 14.56 -3.50 11.67
CA GLN A 82 13.34 -2.70 11.58
C GLN A 82 12.61 -2.96 10.26
N GLY A 83 11.40 -3.50 10.32
CA GLY A 83 10.64 -3.86 9.13
C GLY A 83 9.26 -3.21 9.14
N ARG A 84 8.87 -2.61 8.02
CA ARG A 84 7.51 -2.07 7.86
C ARG A 84 6.93 -2.39 6.49
N VAL A 85 5.67 -2.83 6.47
CA VAL A 85 4.83 -2.92 5.28
C VAL A 85 3.60 -2.05 5.51
N LEU A 86 3.33 -1.12 4.60
CA LEU A 86 2.10 -0.33 4.54
C LEU A 86 1.45 -0.51 3.18
N ALA A 87 0.29 -1.15 3.18
CA ALA A 87 -0.46 -1.46 1.98
C ALA A 87 -1.85 -0.82 1.98
N LYS A 88 -2.17 -0.13 0.88
CA LYS A 88 -3.51 0.44 0.62
C LYS A 88 -4.07 -0.10 -0.70
N GLY A 89 -5.25 -0.71 -0.63
CA GLY A 89 -5.96 -1.23 -1.79
C GLY A 89 -7.32 -0.58 -1.98
N VAL A 90 -7.67 -0.20 -3.21
CA VAL A 90 -9.04 0.20 -3.56
C VAL A 90 -9.51 -0.63 -4.73
N VAL A 91 -10.71 -1.19 -4.63
CA VAL A 91 -11.33 -1.99 -5.71
C VAL A 91 -12.74 -1.52 -5.99
N LYS A 92 -13.05 -1.36 -7.30
CA LYS A 92 -14.38 -1.04 -7.80
C LYS A 92 -14.85 -2.06 -8.85
N ASP A 93 -16.10 -1.93 -9.27
CA ASP A 93 -16.78 -2.79 -10.23
C ASP A 93 -16.81 -4.25 -9.73
N ARG A 94 -16.16 -5.17 -10.45
CA ARG A 94 -16.01 -6.59 -10.08
C ARG A 94 -14.57 -6.96 -9.73
N ALA A 95 -13.70 -5.96 -9.53
CA ALA A 95 -12.29 -6.18 -9.27
C ALA A 95 -12.07 -6.89 -7.93
N ARG A 96 -10.97 -7.63 -7.86
CA ARG A 96 -10.58 -8.38 -6.66
C ARG A 96 -9.13 -8.10 -6.28
N SER A 97 -8.88 -7.90 -4.99
CA SER A 97 -7.53 -7.83 -4.44
C SER A 97 -7.36 -8.83 -3.31
N ILE A 98 -6.21 -9.49 -3.29
CA ILE A 98 -5.72 -10.28 -2.17
C ILE A 98 -4.40 -9.66 -1.77
N PHE A 99 -4.32 -9.24 -0.52
CA PHE A 99 -3.06 -8.89 0.12
C PHE A 99 -2.76 -9.94 1.18
N LYS A 100 -1.55 -10.48 1.13
CA LYS A 100 -1.05 -11.42 2.12
C LYS A 100 0.33 -10.98 2.60
N GLY A 101 0.40 -10.42 3.80
CA GLY A 101 1.65 -10.08 4.46
C GLY A 101 2.09 -11.14 5.46
N ILE A 102 3.38 -11.39 5.58
CA ILE A 102 3.96 -12.23 6.65
C ILE A 102 5.11 -11.48 7.30
N ILE A 103 5.11 -11.42 8.64
CA ILE A 103 6.30 -11.09 9.43
C ILE A 103 6.85 -12.40 10.01
N GLY A 104 8.03 -12.81 9.56
CA GLY A 104 8.80 -13.90 10.13
C GLY A 104 9.96 -13.36 10.97
N ILE A 105 10.08 -13.77 12.23
CA ILE A 105 11.16 -13.37 13.12
C ILE A 105 11.87 -14.62 13.65
N GLU A 106 13.11 -14.82 13.20
CA GLU A 106 13.92 -15.97 13.56
C GLU A 106 14.44 -15.88 15.00
N GLN A 107 14.80 -17.03 15.58
CA GLN A 107 15.13 -17.14 17.01
C GLN A 107 16.22 -16.15 17.45
N GLN A 108 17.24 -15.94 16.62
CA GLN A 108 18.36 -15.04 16.90
C GLN A 108 18.05 -13.54 16.72
N ALA A 109 16.93 -13.18 16.08
CA ALA A 109 16.58 -11.80 15.70
C ALA A 109 15.99 -10.99 16.86
N LYS A 110 16.79 -10.83 17.93
CA LYS A 110 16.42 -10.05 19.11
C LYS A 110 16.33 -8.55 18.82
N ASN A 111 15.58 -7.83 19.65
CA ASN A 111 15.33 -6.40 19.53
C ASN A 111 14.70 -5.98 18.19
N THR A 112 14.00 -6.90 17.53
CA THR A 112 13.30 -6.62 16.27
C THR A 112 12.10 -5.71 16.51
N ASN A 113 11.88 -4.76 15.60
CA ASN A 113 10.66 -3.98 15.50
C ASN A 113 10.03 -4.18 14.12
N ALA A 114 8.81 -4.71 14.07
CA ALA A 114 8.14 -5.07 12.83
C ALA A 114 6.67 -4.59 12.81
N TYR A 115 6.26 -3.97 11.72
CA TYR A 115 4.90 -3.48 11.52
C TYR A 115 4.34 -3.88 10.16
N LEU A 116 3.12 -4.41 10.12
CA LEU A 116 2.41 -4.80 8.90
C LEU A 116 1.01 -4.20 8.91
N ALA A 117 0.70 -3.31 7.98
CA ALA A 117 -0.61 -2.69 7.84
C ALA A 117 -1.20 -2.93 6.44
N GLU A 118 -2.39 -3.52 6.40
CA GLU A 118 -3.09 -3.91 5.19
C GLU A 118 -4.52 -3.36 5.20
N HIS A 119 -4.75 -2.24 4.51
CA HIS A 119 -6.09 -1.65 4.48
C HIS A 119 -6.65 -1.63 3.07
N ALA A 120 -7.90 -2.06 2.92
CA ALA A 120 -8.60 -2.00 1.65
C ALA A 120 -9.96 -1.30 1.74
N MET A 121 -10.32 -0.60 0.67
CA MET A 121 -11.64 0.01 0.47
C MET A 121 -12.35 -0.61 -0.74
N ILE A 122 -13.61 -0.99 -0.55
CA ILE A 122 -14.48 -1.54 -1.59
C ILE A 122 -15.48 -0.47 -2.02
N LEU A 123 -15.49 -0.15 -3.32
CA LEU A 123 -16.34 0.90 -3.89
C LEU A 123 -17.61 0.35 -4.56
N SER A 124 -17.71 -0.95 -4.80
CA SER A 124 -18.84 -1.55 -5.52
C SER A 124 -19.35 -2.83 -4.85
N PRO A 125 -20.65 -3.15 -4.92
CA PRO A 125 -21.22 -4.34 -4.27
C PRO A 125 -20.59 -5.68 -4.71
N GLU A 126 -20.10 -5.77 -5.95
CA GLU A 126 -19.51 -6.99 -6.53
C GLU A 126 -17.99 -7.08 -6.34
N ALA A 127 -17.34 -5.98 -5.96
CA ALA A 127 -15.89 -5.94 -5.73
C ALA A 127 -15.54 -6.66 -4.41
N ARG A 128 -14.34 -7.24 -4.35
CA ARG A 128 -13.88 -8.02 -3.18
C ARG A 128 -12.44 -7.68 -2.84
N ALA A 129 -12.15 -7.49 -1.56
CA ALA A 129 -10.79 -7.34 -1.07
C ALA A 129 -10.56 -8.28 0.11
N TYR A 130 -9.36 -8.85 0.17
CA TYR A 130 -8.89 -9.71 1.25
C TYR A 130 -7.58 -9.15 1.77
N ALA A 131 -7.46 -9.00 3.08
CA ALA A 131 -6.24 -8.69 3.81
C ALA A 131 -5.97 -9.85 4.77
N ILE A 132 -4.82 -10.49 4.65
CA ILE A 132 -4.49 -11.76 5.29
C ILE A 132 -3.10 -11.64 5.92
N PRO A 133 -2.97 -10.95 7.07
CA PRO A 133 -1.70 -10.79 7.73
C PRO A 133 -1.34 -12.04 8.54
N GLY A 134 -0.05 -12.41 8.55
CA GLY A 134 0.50 -13.53 9.29
C GLY A 134 1.71 -13.13 10.13
N LEU A 135 1.89 -13.78 11.27
CA LEU A 135 3.06 -13.63 12.16
C LEU A 135 3.65 -15.01 12.46
N GLU A 136 4.96 -15.13 12.32
CA GLU A 136 5.75 -16.31 12.68
C GLU A 136 6.92 -15.85 13.56
N ILE A 137 6.76 -15.90 14.89
CA ILE A 137 7.72 -15.32 15.83
C ILE A 137 8.38 -16.41 16.66
N LEU A 138 9.69 -16.56 16.49
CA LEU A 138 10.52 -17.54 17.21
C LEU A 138 11.43 -16.90 18.28
N SER A 139 11.44 -15.56 18.37
CA SER A 139 12.25 -14.80 19.33
C SER A 139 11.41 -14.09 20.38
N ASN A 140 11.91 -13.97 21.60
CA ASN A 140 11.16 -13.44 22.75
C ASN A 140 11.25 -11.91 22.89
N ASP A 141 12.39 -11.31 22.52
CA ASP A 141 12.67 -9.88 22.75
C ASP A 141 12.33 -9.06 21.51
N VAL A 142 11.03 -8.98 21.15
CA VAL A 142 10.60 -8.36 19.89
C VAL A 142 9.35 -7.49 20.06
N LYS A 143 9.16 -6.55 19.14
CA LYS A 143 7.89 -5.84 18.93
C LYS A 143 7.42 -6.17 17.52
N ALA A 144 6.30 -6.86 17.41
CA ALA A 144 5.67 -7.15 16.13
C ALA A 144 4.19 -6.77 16.23
N THR A 145 3.69 -6.02 15.25
CA THR A 145 2.28 -5.63 15.20
C THR A 145 1.78 -5.78 13.77
N HIS A 146 0.57 -6.30 13.64
CA HIS A 146 -0.14 -6.32 12.38
C HIS A 146 -1.50 -5.64 12.50
N SER A 147 -1.97 -5.05 11.41
CA SER A 147 -3.26 -4.38 11.30
C SER A 147 -3.84 -4.71 9.94
N ALA A 148 -5.09 -5.14 9.90
CA ALA A 148 -5.79 -5.41 8.66
C ALA A 148 -7.24 -4.94 8.74
N SER A 149 -7.71 -4.24 7.71
CA SER A 149 -9.10 -3.82 7.62
C SER A 149 -9.58 -3.80 6.19
N VAL A 150 -10.80 -4.29 5.96
CA VAL A 150 -11.51 -4.13 4.69
C VAL A 150 -12.82 -3.43 4.98
N ALA A 151 -13.05 -2.28 4.38
CA ALA A 151 -14.26 -1.49 4.58
C ALA A 151 -14.87 -1.07 3.24
N GLN A 152 -16.17 -0.78 3.26
CA GLN A 152 -16.78 -0.03 2.16
C GLN A 152 -16.46 1.46 2.33
N ILE A 153 -16.70 2.25 1.28
CA ILE A 153 -16.67 3.70 1.41
C ILE A 153 -17.63 4.15 2.53
N ASP A 154 -17.20 5.12 3.33
CA ASP A 154 -18.00 5.64 4.44
C ASP A 154 -19.14 6.51 3.91
N ASN A 155 -20.37 6.04 4.09
CA ASN A 155 -21.58 6.74 3.65
C ASN A 155 -21.83 8.03 4.43
N GLU A 156 -21.33 8.16 5.67
CA GLU A 156 -21.46 9.40 6.45
C GLU A 156 -20.53 10.48 5.88
N GLN A 157 -19.29 10.12 5.54
CA GLN A 157 -18.38 11.03 4.83
C GLN A 157 -18.93 11.44 3.46
N LEU A 158 -19.49 10.49 2.71
CA LEU A 158 -20.11 10.75 1.41
C LEU A 158 -21.31 11.70 1.53
N TYR A 159 -22.19 11.44 2.50
CA TYR A 159 -23.33 12.30 2.80
C TYR A 159 -22.87 13.70 3.20
N TYR A 160 -21.89 13.81 4.10
CA TYR A 160 -21.34 15.09 4.52
C TYR A 160 -20.83 15.92 3.34
N LEU A 161 -20.00 15.34 2.46
CA LEU A 161 -19.46 16.05 1.30
C LEU A 161 -20.56 16.48 0.31
N THR A 162 -21.55 15.62 0.07
CA THR A 162 -22.66 15.95 -0.84
C THR A 162 -23.56 17.06 -0.30
N THR A 163 -23.76 17.16 1.02
CA THR A 163 -24.46 18.32 1.62
C THR A 163 -23.72 19.64 1.46
N ARG A 164 -22.41 19.60 1.16
CA ARG A 164 -21.60 20.78 0.83
C ARG A 164 -21.63 21.14 -0.66
N GLY A 165 -22.50 20.49 -1.44
CA GLY A 165 -22.67 20.75 -2.87
C GLY A 165 -21.65 20.04 -3.77
N ILE A 166 -20.81 19.17 -3.20
CA ILE A 166 -19.88 18.32 -3.97
C ILE A 166 -20.69 17.19 -4.59
N SER A 167 -20.51 16.93 -5.89
CA SER A 167 -21.20 15.82 -6.54
C SER A 167 -20.80 14.50 -5.90
N GLU A 168 -21.70 13.51 -5.88
CA GLU A 168 -21.38 12.19 -5.31
C GLU A 168 -20.12 11.58 -5.95
N GLN A 169 -19.98 11.71 -7.27
CA GLN A 169 -18.81 11.22 -8.00
C GLN A 169 -17.50 11.86 -7.51
N GLU A 170 -17.51 13.18 -7.30
CA GLU A 170 -16.33 13.91 -6.82
C GLU A 170 -16.06 13.62 -5.34
N ALA A 171 -17.10 13.51 -4.51
CA ALA A 171 -16.95 13.13 -3.11
C ALA A 171 -16.33 11.74 -2.95
N ARG A 172 -16.77 10.76 -3.75
CA ARG A 172 -16.17 9.41 -3.77
C ARG A 172 -14.71 9.45 -4.21
N LYS A 173 -14.38 10.30 -5.19
CA LYS A 173 -13.00 10.53 -5.63
C LYS A 173 -12.15 11.07 -4.49
N MET A 174 -12.60 12.15 -3.84
CA MET A 174 -11.89 12.79 -2.73
C MET A 174 -11.61 11.82 -1.59
N ILE A 175 -12.62 11.05 -1.16
CA ILE A 175 -12.45 10.02 -0.12
C ILE A 175 -11.43 8.96 -0.56
N THR A 176 -11.50 8.52 -1.81
CA THR A 176 -10.57 7.53 -2.37
C THR A 176 -9.14 8.04 -2.41
N MET A 177 -8.90 9.26 -2.90
CA MET A 177 -7.56 9.84 -2.96
C MET A 177 -7.02 10.12 -1.54
N GLY A 178 -7.86 10.61 -0.63
CA GLY A 178 -7.51 10.77 0.78
C GLY A 178 -7.16 9.44 1.47
N PHE A 179 -7.76 8.32 1.07
CA PHE A 179 -7.42 7.00 1.58
C PHE A 179 -6.03 6.52 1.16
N PHE A 180 -5.57 6.91 -0.03
CA PHE A 180 -4.22 6.61 -0.53
C PHE A 180 -3.14 7.54 0.03
N GLU A 181 -3.48 8.78 0.39
CA GLU A 181 -2.47 9.78 0.77
C GLU A 181 -1.54 9.34 1.92
N PRO A 182 -1.97 8.61 2.97
CA PRO A 182 -1.06 8.14 4.02
C PRO A 182 0.08 7.24 3.52
N VAL A 183 -0.10 6.49 2.42
CA VAL A 183 0.99 5.68 1.85
C VAL A 183 1.75 6.45 0.77
N VAL A 184 1.07 7.31 0.01
CA VAL A 184 1.70 8.13 -1.04
C VAL A 184 2.65 9.18 -0.46
N SER A 185 2.24 9.87 0.61
CA SER A 185 3.05 10.91 1.28
C SER A 185 4.35 10.37 1.93
N GLU A 186 4.43 9.07 2.22
CA GLU A 186 5.63 8.44 2.75
C GLU A 186 6.66 8.04 1.68
N ILE A 187 6.31 8.15 0.39
CA ILE A 187 7.25 7.91 -0.70
C ILE A 187 8.26 9.06 -0.72
N ASP A 188 9.52 8.81 -0.37
CA ASP A 188 10.54 9.87 -0.29
C ASP A 188 10.83 10.55 -1.64
N ALA A 189 10.95 9.75 -2.71
CA ALA A 189 11.25 10.23 -4.06
C ALA A 189 10.06 10.99 -4.69
N PRO A 190 10.16 12.34 -4.89
CA PRO A 190 9.04 13.14 -5.39
C PRO A 190 8.54 12.68 -6.77
N GLU A 191 9.43 12.31 -7.68
CA GLU A 191 9.06 11.86 -9.03
C GLU A 191 8.22 10.58 -8.99
N VAL A 192 8.53 9.69 -8.04
CA VAL A 192 7.75 8.46 -7.81
C VAL A 192 6.40 8.82 -7.20
N ARG A 193 6.38 9.71 -6.21
CA ARG A 193 5.15 10.20 -5.56
C ARG A 193 4.18 10.79 -6.59
N TRP A 194 4.67 11.70 -7.43
CA TRP A 194 3.91 12.31 -8.52
C TRP A 194 3.46 11.29 -9.56
N GLY A 195 4.34 10.34 -9.92
CA GLY A 195 3.99 9.24 -10.81
C GLY A 195 2.84 8.38 -10.28
N VAL A 196 2.84 8.07 -8.98
CA VAL A 196 1.75 7.33 -8.33
C VAL A 196 0.45 8.13 -8.36
N ARG A 197 0.47 9.40 -7.95
CA ARG A 197 -0.72 10.28 -7.98
C ARG A 197 -1.31 10.38 -9.38
N TYR A 198 -0.46 10.58 -10.40
CA TYR A 198 -0.87 10.58 -11.80
C TYR A 198 -1.61 9.30 -12.18
N LEU A 199 -1.08 8.13 -11.82
CA LEU A 199 -1.70 6.87 -12.18
C LEU A 199 -3.00 6.60 -11.41
N LEU A 200 -3.09 7.02 -10.15
CA LEU A 200 -4.33 6.93 -9.35
C LEU A 200 -5.44 7.81 -9.95
N GLU A 201 -5.11 9.06 -10.27
CA GLU A 201 -6.01 10.00 -10.94
C GLU A 201 -6.47 9.46 -12.29
N LYS A 202 -5.52 9.01 -13.13
CA LYS A 202 -5.82 8.41 -14.42
C LYS A 202 -6.73 7.19 -14.31
N LYS A 203 -6.56 6.36 -13.27
CA LYS A 203 -7.37 5.16 -13.03
C LYS A 203 -8.81 5.51 -12.63
N TRP A 204 -9.00 6.62 -11.93
CA TRP A 204 -10.31 7.08 -11.54
C TRP A 204 -11.15 7.50 -12.75
N LEU A 205 -10.53 8.25 -13.68
CA LEU A 205 -11.18 8.88 -14.81
C LEU A 205 -11.78 7.90 -15.84
N PRO A 206 -12.86 8.29 -16.54
CA PRO A 206 -13.30 7.60 -17.76
C PRO A 206 -12.19 7.58 -18.81
N LYS A 207 -12.17 6.56 -19.67
CA LYS A 207 -11.09 6.35 -20.65
C LYS A 207 -10.81 7.58 -21.53
N GLN A 208 -11.85 8.27 -22.00
CA GLN A 208 -11.69 9.45 -22.85
C GLN A 208 -11.05 10.65 -22.14
N GLU A 209 -11.22 10.76 -20.83
CA GLU A 209 -10.61 11.81 -20.00
C GLU A 209 -9.22 11.40 -19.54
N ALA A 210 -9.04 10.14 -19.18
CA ALA A 210 -7.76 9.55 -18.80
C ALA A 210 -6.70 9.65 -19.91
N GLU A 211 -7.10 9.61 -21.18
CA GLU A 211 -6.21 9.80 -22.34
C GLU A 211 -5.72 11.24 -22.50
N LYS A 212 -6.46 12.22 -21.95
CA LYS A 212 -6.11 13.65 -22.01
C LYS A 212 -5.29 14.12 -20.82
N LEU A 213 -5.37 13.42 -19.68
CA LEU A 213 -4.65 13.76 -18.46
C LEU A 213 -3.14 13.65 -18.66
N LYS A 214 -2.44 14.74 -18.36
CA LYS A 214 -0.98 14.81 -18.40
C LYS A 214 -0.39 14.82 -16.99
N PRO A 215 0.86 14.37 -16.82
CA PRO A 215 1.52 14.38 -15.51
C PRO A 215 1.59 15.77 -14.87
N GLU A 216 1.78 16.83 -15.66
CA GLU A 216 1.83 18.21 -15.17
C GLU A 216 0.51 18.68 -14.51
N ASP A 217 -0.63 18.14 -14.93
CA ASP A 217 -1.95 18.52 -14.41
C ASP A 217 -2.15 18.09 -12.94
N ILE A 218 -1.32 17.15 -12.45
CA ILE A 218 -1.40 16.62 -11.09
C ILE A 218 -0.86 17.59 -10.05
N VAL A 219 0.07 18.47 -10.47
CA VAL A 219 0.74 19.41 -9.56
C VAL A 219 -0.25 20.42 -8.97
N ASP A 220 -1.31 20.76 -9.72
CA ASP A 220 -2.36 21.68 -9.27
C ASP A 220 -3.38 21.01 -8.33
N LEU A 221 -3.39 19.68 -8.25
CA LEU A 221 -4.36 18.90 -7.46
C LEU A 221 -3.85 18.52 -6.07
N TYR A 222 -2.53 18.45 -5.88
CA TYR A 222 -1.91 18.02 -4.64
C TYR A 222 -0.91 19.04 -4.13
N VAL A 223 -0.89 19.21 -2.81
CA VAL A 223 0.16 19.98 -2.13
C VAL A 223 1.22 18.99 -1.64
N GLU A 224 2.50 19.27 -1.91
CA GLU A 224 3.58 18.48 -1.33
C GLU A 224 3.58 18.65 0.20
N PRO A 225 3.56 17.55 0.96
CA PRO A 225 3.60 17.64 2.41
C PRO A 225 4.96 18.14 2.88
N GLU A 226 4.98 19.03 3.88
CA GLU A 226 6.21 19.57 4.49
C GLU A 226 7.11 18.46 5.07
N GLU A 227 6.51 17.34 5.49
CA GLU A 227 7.20 16.16 6.04
C GLU A 227 7.12 14.92 5.13
N ALA A 228 7.09 15.13 3.81
CA ALA A 228 7.21 14.08 2.80
C ALA A 228 8.33 13.07 3.13
N GLY A 229 8.07 11.78 2.94
CA GLY A 229 9.08 10.73 3.11
C GLY A 229 9.32 10.28 4.56
N LYS A 230 8.70 10.94 5.55
CA LYS A 230 8.70 10.45 6.93
C LYS A 230 7.52 9.51 7.17
N PRO A 231 7.71 8.37 7.87
CA PRO A 231 6.60 7.56 8.33
C PRO A 231 5.64 8.40 9.16
N ILE A 232 4.36 8.38 8.81
CA ILE A 232 3.34 8.99 9.66
C ILE A 232 3.21 8.09 10.88
N GLU A 233 3.33 8.64 12.10
CA GLU A 233 3.06 7.86 13.31
C GLU A 233 1.65 7.30 13.22
N ASP A 234 1.55 5.97 13.05
CA ASP A 234 0.26 5.34 12.97
C ASP A 234 -0.45 5.48 14.32
N ILE A 235 -1.47 6.33 14.35
CA ILE A 235 -2.32 6.59 15.52
C ILE A 235 -3.01 5.32 16.03
N PHE A 236 -3.13 4.27 15.21
CA PHE A 236 -3.65 2.96 15.61
C PHE A 236 -2.59 2.10 16.32
N GLY A 237 -1.30 2.40 16.17
CA GLY A 237 -0.19 1.70 16.85
C GLY A 237 -0.20 1.81 18.38
N ARG A 238 -1.08 2.65 18.95
CA ARG A 238 -1.29 2.75 20.41
C ARG A 238 -2.36 1.80 20.96
N HIS A 239 -3.18 1.19 20.10
CA HIS A 239 -4.26 0.31 20.51
C HIS A 239 -4.05 -1.07 19.93
N TYR A 240 -3.31 -1.93 20.65
CA TYR A 240 -3.52 -3.37 20.84
C TYR A 240 -2.24 -3.93 21.48
N LYS A 241 -2.16 -3.90 22.82
CA LYS A 241 -1.26 -4.79 23.56
C LYS A 241 -2.02 -6.07 23.81
N TYR A 242 -1.67 -7.15 23.12
CA TYR A 242 -1.95 -8.48 23.69
C TYR A 242 -1.07 -8.62 24.94
N ARG A 243 -1.74 -8.79 26.09
CA ARG A 243 -1.13 -9.29 27.31
C ARG A 243 -1.02 -10.80 27.23
#